data_AF-A0A7V9UY42-F1
#
_entry.id   AF-A0A7V9UY42-F1
#
_cell.length_a   1.000
_cell.length_b   1.000
_cell.length_c   1.000
_cell.angle_alpha   90.00
_cell.angle_beta   90.00
_cell.angle_gamma   90.00
#
_symmetry.space_group_name_H-M   'P 1'
#
loop_
_entity.id
_entity.type
_entity.pdbx_description
1 polymer ?
#
loop_
_entity_poly.entity_id
_entity_poly.type
_entity_poly.pdbx_seq_one_letter_code
_entity_poly.pdbx_strand_id
1 'polypeptide(L)'
;MTQLGDGLAFVFPEAVSVEPWGAPAHFPSFFNIGTTPFTIVQYMNALTKRYPKRTFARFTHISDNVQKMFLRAYGGDRSTFEPLLRLQETQLKKRQNYRSYLACGNYHCALPSPRFYSTRVDGVVLSDWVTKLATGKNVTCPDCFR
;
A
#
# COMPACT_ATOMS: atom_id res chain seq x y z
N MET A 1 -12.57 -8.95 9.78
CA MET A 1 -11.72 -9.53 8.70
C MET A 1 -11.08 -8.39 7.94
N THR A 2 -9.77 -8.46 7.80
CA THR A 2 -8.91 -7.41 7.25
C THR A 2 -8.01 -8.03 6.19
N GLN A 3 -7.82 -7.35 5.06
CA GLN A 3 -6.72 -7.64 4.14
C GLN A 3 -5.53 -6.74 4.52
N LEU A 4 -4.33 -7.31 4.60
CA LEU A 4 -3.08 -6.56 4.71
C LEU A 4 -2.20 -6.84 3.49
N GLY A 5 -1.74 -5.80 2.81
CA GLY A 5 -0.62 -5.86 1.87
C GLY A 5 0.69 -5.48 2.54
N ASP A 6 1.75 -6.22 2.29
CA ASP A 6 3.12 -5.93 2.74
C ASP A 6 4.01 -5.72 1.52
N GLY A 7 4.59 -4.52 1.39
CA GLY A 7 5.55 -4.23 0.31
C GLY A 7 4.96 -4.28 -1.11
N LEU A 8 3.92 -3.48 -1.39
CA LEU A 8 3.57 -3.11 -2.77
C LEU A 8 2.84 -1.76 -2.76
N ALA A 9 3.62 -0.68 -2.77
CA ALA A 9 3.10 0.68 -2.82
C ALA A 9 2.45 1.01 -4.19
N PHE A 10 2.93 0.39 -5.28
CA PHE A 10 2.41 0.58 -6.63
C PHE A 10 2.38 2.08 -7.00
N VAL A 11 3.57 2.68 -6.89
CA VAL A 11 3.83 4.09 -7.18
C VAL A 11 4.53 4.17 -8.52
N PHE A 12 3.85 4.79 -9.48
CA PHE A 12 4.26 4.96 -10.88
C PHE A 12 3.99 6.41 -11.29
N PRO A 13 4.65 6.95 -12.33
CA PRO A 13 4.43 8.34 -12.75
C PRO A 13 3.02 8.51 -13.33
N GLU A 14 2.51 7.48 -13.98
CA GLU A 14 1.19 7.41 -14.63
C GLU A 14 0.46 6.12 -14.24
N ALA A 15 -0.75 5.93 -14.75
CA ALA A 15 -1.45 4.66 -14.66
C ALA A 15 -0.70 3.59 -15.46
N VAL A 16 -0.56 2.37 -14.92
CA VAL A 16 0.19 1.29 -15.58
C VAL A 16 -0.71 0.09 -15.88
N SER A 17 -0.44 -0.59 -16.99
CA SER A 17 -1.01 -1.91 -17.26
C SER A 17 -0.15 -2.99 -16.61
N VAL A 18 -0.82 -4.01 -16.06
CA VAL A 18 -0.22 -5.19 -15.43
C VAL A 18 -0.44 -6.45 -16.27
N GLU A 19 -0.88 -6.28 -17.52
CA GLU A 19 -1.02 -7.36 -18.51
C GLU A 19 0.27 -8.18 -18.71
N PRO A 20 1.48 -7.58 -18.77
CA PRO A 20 2.73 -8.34 -18.86
C PRO A 20 3.05 -9.23 -17.66
N TRP A 21 2.29 -9.12 -16.57
CA TRP A 21 2.40 -9.95 -15.36
C TRP A 21 1.22 -10.93 -15.21
N GLY A 22 0.35 -11.07 -16.21
CA GLY A 22 -0.82 -11.98 -16.19
C GLY A 22 -1.93 -11.58 -15.21
N ALA A 23 -1.76 -10.49 -14.46
CA ALA A 23 -2.69 -10.06 -13.42
C ALA A 23 -4.14 -9.78 -13.87
N PRO A 24 -4.46 -9.40 -15.13
CA PRO A 24 -5.85 -9.26 -15.58
C PRO A 24 -6.71 -10.52 -15.39
N ALA A 25 -6.13 -11.71 -15.53
CA ALA A 25 -6.84 -12.98 -15.32
C ALA A 25 -7.20 -13.25 -13.84
N HIS A 26 -6.60 -12.48 -12.91
CA HIS A 26 -6.77 -12.63 -11.47
C HIS A 26 -7.50 -11.45 -10.82
N PHE A 27 -7.90 -10.43 -11.59
CA PHE A 27 -8.73 -9.37 -11.04
C PHE A 27 -10.12 -9.90 -10.65
N PRO A 28 -10.69 -9.43 -9.53
CA PRO A 28 -12.05 -9.79 -9.18
C PRO A 28 -13.02 -9.19 -10.20
N SER A 29 -14.10 -9.90 -10.53
CA SER A 29 -15.02 -9.54 -11.64
C SER A 29 -15.65 -8.14 -11.54
N PHE A 30 -15.74 -7.54 -10.35
CA PHE A 30 -16.21 -6.16 -10.16
C PHE A 30 -15.16 -5.08 -10.52
N PHE A 31 -13.91 -5.47 -10.73
CA PHE A 31 -12.80 -4.62 -11.16
C PHE A 31 -12.26 -5.12 -12.52
N ASN A 32 -13.18 -5.41 -13.45
CA ASN A 32 -12.83 -5.86 -14.79
C ASN A 32 -12.33 -4.68 -15.66
N ILE A 33 -11.07 -4.31 -15.47
CA ILE A 33 -10.38 -3.30 -16.28
C ILE A 33 -9.64 -3.90 -17.50
N GLY A 34 -9.66 -5.23 -17.66
CA GLY A 34 -8.92 -5.93 -18.71
C GLY A 34 -7.43 -5.53 -18.71
N THR A 35 -6.97 -5.02 -19.84
CA THR A 35 -5.59 -4.54 -20.05
C THR A 35 -5.43 -3.02 -19.83
N THR A 36 -6.52 -2.30 -19.52
CA THR A 36 -6.50 -0.84 -19.34
C THR A 36 -5.57 -0.43 -18.18
N PRO A 37 -4.69 0.56 -18.37
CA PRO A 37 -3.84 1.05 -17.29
C PRO A 37 -4.64 1.59 -16.09
N PHE A 38 -4.15 1.34 -14.88
CA PHE A 38 -4.78 1.82 -13.65
C PHE A 38 -3.75 2.28 -12.60
N THR A 39 -4.27 2.98 -11.59
CA THR A 39 -3.54 3.38 -10.39
C THR A 39 -4.01 2.56 -9.18
N ILE A 40 -3.13 2.37 -8.20
CA ILE A 40 -3.50 1.73 -6.93
C ILE A 40 -4.63 2.46 -6.20
N VAL A 41 -4.75 3.78 -6.40
CA VAL A 41 -5.85 4.58 -5.85
C VAL A 41 -7.18 4.15 -6.45
N GLN A 42 -7.28 3.93 -7.76
CA GLN A 42 -8.49 3.41 -8.41
C GLN A 42 -8.85 2.02 -7.88
N TYR A 43 -7.88 1.10 -7.79
CA TYR A 43 -8.12 -0.26 -7.31
C TYR A 43 -8.57 -0.32 -5.84
N MET A 44 -7.86 0.38 -4.96
CA MET A 44 -8.20 0.43 -3.53
C MET A 44 -9.52 1.19 -3.29
N ASN A 45 -9.87 2.17 -4.12
CA ASN A 45 -11.20 2.80 -4.11
C ASN A 45 -12.31 1.81 -4.52
N ALA A 46 -12.08 0.98 -5.53
CA ALA A 46 -13.03 -0.05 -5.94
C ALA A 46 -13.24 -1.11 -4.85
N LEU A 47 -12.16 -1.62 -4.25
CA LEU A 47 -12.19 -2.56 -3.12
C LEU A 47 -12.93 -1.99 -1.91
N THR A 48 -12.56 -0.80 -1.44
CA THR A 48 -13.15 -0.17 -0.26
C THR A 48 -14.63 0.14 -0.44
N LYS A 49 -15.06 0.57 -1.65
CA LYS A 49 -16.47 0.76 -2.02
C LYS A 49 -17.24 -0.56 -2.11
N ARG A 50 -16.64 -1.61 -2.68
CA ARG A 50 -17.28 -2.92 -2.89
C ARG A 50 -17.50 -3.70 -1.59
N TYR A 51 -16.62 -3.50 -0.61
CA TYR A 51 -16.61 -4.22 0.66
C TYR A 51 -16.53 -3.27 1.88
N PRO A 52 -17.58 -2.45 2.14
CA PRO A 52 -17.55 -1.44 3.20
C PRO A 52 -17.38 -2.02 4.61
N LYS A 53 -17.72 -3.30 4.83
CA LYS A 53 -17.56 -4.04 6.10
C LYS A 53 -16.21 -4.78 6.22
N ARG A 54 -15.25 -4.52 5.33
CA ARG A 54 -13.89 -5.10 5.35
C ARG A 54 -12.87 -3.98 5.44
N THR A 55 -11.84 -4.17 6.28
CA THR A 55 -10.70 -3.26 6.36
C THR A 55 -9.66 -3.65 5.31
N PHE A 56 -9.15 -2.65 4.59
CA PHE A 56 -8.03 -2.80 3.67
C PHE A 56 -6.84 -2.03 4.22
N ALA A 57 -5.74 -2.74 4.48
CA ALA A 57 -4.53 -2.18 5.07
C ALA A 57 -3.33 -2.39 4.14
N ARG A 58 -2.40 -1.44 4.10
CA ARG A 58 -1.06 -1.70 3.53
C ARG A 58 0.09 -1.14 4.36
N PHE A 59 1.20 -1.87 4.36
CA PHE A 59 2.49 -1.46 4.89
C PHE A 59 3.45 -1.13 3.74
N THR A 60 4.22 -0.05 3.88
CA THR A 60 5.38 0.25 3.04
C THR A 60 6.38 1.13 3.79
N HIS A 61 7.63 1.13 3.35
CA HIS A 61 8.59 2.14 3.78
C HIS A 61 8.48 3.40 2.91
N ILE A 62 8.70 4.58 3.49
CA ILE A 62 8.62 5.87 2.76
C ILE A 62 9.69 6.00 1.66
N SER A 63 10.78 5.22 1.75
CA SER A 63 11.90 5.25 0.81
C SER A 63 12.18 3.86 0.20
N ASP A 64 11.18 2.95 0.17
CA ASP A 64 11.30 1.55 -0.29
C ASP A 64 12.12 1.42 -1.59
N ASN A 65 13.26 0.74 -1.50
CA ASN A 65 14.21 0.62 -2.60
C ASN A 65 13.67 -0.17 -3.80
N VAL A 66 12.84 -1.19 -3.57
CA VAL A 66 12.28 -2.03 -4.63
C VAL A 66 11.18 -1.27 -5.37
N GLN A 67 10.31 -0.58 -4.64
CA GLN A 67 9.29 0.28 -5.25
C GLN A 67 9.93 1.44 -6.03
N LYS A 68 11.04 2.02 -5.55
CA LYS A 68 11.85 2.98 -6.32
C LYS A 68 12.47 2.38 -7.59
N MET A 69 12.86 1.11 -7.58
CA MET A 69 13.34 0.43 -8.80
C MET A 69 12.22 0.23 -9.82
N PHE A 70 11.02 -0.18 -9.39
CA PHE A 70 9.84 -0.26 -10.27
C PHE A 70 9.44 1.10 -10.82
N LEU A 71 9.40 2.16 -9.99
CA LEU A 71 9.12 3.52 -10.44
C LEU A 71 10.06 3.95 -11.57
N ARG A 72 11.37 3.68 -11.43
CA ARG A 72 12.37 3.97 -12.47
C ARG A 72 12.24 3.09 -13.71
N ALA A 73 11.90 1.81 -13.57
CA ALA A 73 11.69 0.91 -14.70
C ALA A 73 10.51 1.38 -15.60
N TYR A 74 9.55 2.09 -15.03
CA TYR A 74 8.41 2.69 -15.71
C TYR A 74 8.60 4.20 -15.98
N GLY A 75 9.85 4.66 -16.13
CA GLY A 75 10.19 6.03 -16.57
C GLY A 75 10.12 7.13 -15.50
N GLY A 76 9.76 6.81 -14.25
CA GLY A 76 9.73 7.78 -13.15
C GLY A 76 11.10 8.04 -12.52
N ASP A 77 11.22 9.14 -11.78
CA ASP A 77 12.40 9.42 -10.96
C ASP A 77 12.27 8.78 -9.56
N ARG A 78 13.34 8.11 -9.10
CA ARG A 78 13.43 7.54 -7.74
C ARG A 78 13.28 8.59 -6.64
N SER A 79 13.56 9.86 -6.92
CA SER A 79 13.39 10.98 -5.98
C SER A 79 11.91 11.28 -5.69
N THR A 80 11.01 11.09 -6.67
CA THR A 80 9.59 11.45 -6.55
C THR A 80 8.73 10.38 -5.90
N PHE A 81 9.30 9.19 -5.62
CA PHE A 81 8.59 8.09 -4.96
C PHE A 81 7.88 8.50 -3.67
N GLU A 82 8.59 9.18 -2.75
CA GLU A 82 8.01 9.56 -1.46
C GLU A 82 6.88 10.61 -1.64
N PRO A 83 7.07 11.72 -2.39
CA PRO A 83 5.97 12.63 -2.74
C PRO A 83 4.75 11.93 -3.36
N LEU A 84 4.95 11.05 -4.33
CA LEU A 84 3.86 10.34 -5.01
C LEU A 84 3.15 9.34 -4.07
N LEU A 85 3.90 8.61 -3.24
CA LEU A 85 3.34 7.74 -2.19
C LEU A 85 2.46 8.55 -1.24
N ARG A 86 2.95 9.68 -0.71
CA ARG A 86 2.20 10.55 0.21
C ARG A 86 0.93 11.13 -0.43
N LEU A 87 0.98 11.45 -1.73
CA LEU A 87 -0.20 11.89 -2.49
C LEU A 87 -1.26 10.77 -2.59
N GLN A 88 -0.86 9.53 -2.92
CA GLN A 88 -1.77 8.39 -2.96
C GLN A 88 -2.38 8.09 -1.59
N GLU A 89 -1.56 8.11 -0.53
CA GLU A 89 -2.01 7.89 0.85
C GLU A 89 -2.98 8.97 1.32
N THR A 90 -2.73 10.24 0.99
CA THR A 90 -3.65 11.35 1.29
C THR A 90 -5.02 11.17 0.63
N GLN A 91 -5.07 10.54 -0.55
CA GLN A 91 -6.32 10.22 -1.24
C GLN A 91 -7.02 9.00 -0.60
N LEU A 92 -6.28 7.95 -0.26
CA LEU A 92 -6.85 6.69 0.24
C LEU A 92 -7.24 6.74 1.72
N LYS A 93 -6.53 7.50 2.56
CA LYS A 93 -6.89 7.78 3.98
C LYS A 93 -8.26 8.45 4.15
N LYS A 94 -8.87 8.97 3.06
CA LYS A 94 -10.27 9.46 3.04
C LYS A 94 -11.32 8.34 3.12
N ARG A 95 -10.94 7.06 2.95
CA ARG A 95 -11.86 5.91 3.06
C ARG A 95 -11.91 5.39 4.49
N GLN A 96 -13.12 5.36 5.08
CA GLN A 96 -13.33 4.95 6.48
C GLN A 96 -12.80 3.54 6.81
N ASN A 97 -12.74 2.64 5.84
CA ASN A 97 -12.25 1.26 5.96
C ASN A 97 -10.85 1.02 5.35
N TYR A 98 -10.09 2.08 5.06
CA TYR A 98 -8.69 1.99 4.62
C TYR A 98 -7.71 2.35 5.74
N ARG A 99 -6.62 1.58 5.91
CA ARG A 99 -5.55 1.86 6.89
C ARG A 99 -4.18 1.75 6.23
N SER A 100 -3.19 2.45 6.77
CA SER A 100 -1.81 2.36 6.28
C SER A 100 -0.80 2.46 7.41
N TYR A 101 0.39 1.95 7.17
CA TYR A 101 1.55 2.14 8.03
C TYR A 101 2.72 2.52 7.13
N LEU A 102 3.21 3.76 7.23
CA LEU A 102 4.36 4.24 6.46
C LEU A 102 5.60 4.27 7.34
N ALA A 103 6.46 3.27 7.19
CA ALA A 103 7.67 3.11 8.01
C ALA A 103 8.82 4.01 7.54
N CYS A 104 9.64 4.48 8.49
CA CYS A 104 10.90 5.15 8.21
C CYS A 104 11.93 4.20 7.58
N GLY A 105 12.72 4.68 6.62
CA GLY A 105 13.77 3.90 5.96
C GLY A 105 13.39 3.41 4.56
N ASN A 106 14.13 2.43 4.05
CA ASN A 106 14.15 2.04 2.62
C ASN A 106 14.06 0.52 2.35
N TYR A 107 13.74 -0.28 3.36
CA TYR A 107 13.56 -1.73 3.19
C TYR A 107 12.32 -2.05 2.35
N HIS A 108 12.29 -3.25 1.79
CA HIS A 108 11.13 -3.79 1.09
C HIS A 108 10.49 -4.88 1.95
N CYS A 109 9.16 -4.84 2.06
CA CYS A 109 8.37 -5.66 2.98
C CYS A 109 8.76 -5.49 4.47
N ALA A 110 8.07 -6.20 5.36
CA ALA A 110 8.46 -6.35 6.76
C ALA A 110 8.01 -7.68 7.38
N LEU A 111 6.83 -8.20 7.03
CA LEU A 111 6.22 -9.40 7.61
C LEU A 111 7.13 -10.65 7.64
N PRO A 112 7.91 -11.00 6.58
CA PRO A 112 8.77 -12.18 6.61
C PRO A 112 10.10 -11.96 7.36
N SER A 113 10.29 -10.80 8.01
CA SER A 113 11.57 -10.41 8.61
C SER A 113 11.44 -10.10 10.11
N PRO A 114 12.53 -10.21 10.90
CA PRO A 114 12.54 -9.77 12.30
C PRO A 114 12.15 -8.30 12.52
N ARG A 115 12.22 -7.46 11.47
CA ARG A 115 11.77 -6.06 11.52
C ARG A 115 10.28 -5.93 11.80
N PHE A 116 9.48 -6.96 11.51
CA PHE A 116 8.05 -6.98 11.84
C PHE A 116 7.77 -6.66 13.34
N TYR A 117 8.65 -7.13 14.22
CA TYR A 117 8.52 -6.99 15.68
C TYR A 117 9.22 -5.74 16.25
N SER A 118 10.00 -5.01 15.45
CA SER A 118 10.82 -3.87 15.92
C SER A 118 10.59 -2.56 15.17
N THR A 119 10.04 -2.60 13.94
CA THR A 119 9.61 -1.40 13.20
C THR A 119 8.57 -0.63 14.01
N ARG A 120 8.88 0.64 14.30
CA ARG A 120 8.08 1.54 15.11
C ARG A 120 7.99 2.92 14.46
N VAL A 121 6.80 3.52 14.48
CA VAL A 121 6.51 4.90 14.04
C VAL A 121 5.52 5.48 15.04
N ASP A 122 5.76 6.69 15.53
CA ASP A 122 4.92 7.39 16.52
C ASP A 122 4.55 6.52 17.74
N GLY A 123 5.54 5.76 18.24
CA GLY A 123 5.35 4.82 19.34
C GLY A 123 4.68 3.49 18.97
N VAL A 124 4.03 3.38 17.81
CA VAL A 124 3.27 2.19 17.36
C VAL A 124 4.19 1.15 16.72
N VAL A 125 4.27 -0.06 17.30
CA VAL A 125 4.97 -1.20 16.69
C VAL A 125 4.13 -1.82 15.58
N LEU A 126 4.77 -2.23 14.49
CA LEU A 126 4.11 -2.87 13.36
C LEU A 126 3.38 -4.18 13.75
N SER A 127 4.01 -5.06 14.53
CA SER A 127 3.38 -6.30 15.02
C SER A 127 2.09 -6.04 15.82
N ASP A 128 2.09 -5.02 16.68
CA ASP A 128 0.94 -4.65 17.51
C ASP A 128 -0.18 -4.05 16.65
N TRP A 129 0.18 -3.26 15.63
CA TRP A 129 -0.75 -2.68 14.67
C TRP A 129 -1.42 -3.77 13.82
N VAL A 130 -0.66 -4.74 13.32
CA VAL A 130 -1.20 -5.91 12.61
C VAL A 130 -2.06 -6.79 13.51
N THR A 131 -1.68 -6.98 14.77
CA THR A 131 -2.49 -7.73 15.76
C THR A 131 -3.85 -7.06 16.03
N LYS A 132 -3.86 -5.72 16.15
CA LYS A 132 -5.09 -4.93 16.26
C LYS A 132 -5.96 -5.06 15.00
N LEU A 133 -5.36 -4.99 13.81
CA LEU A 133 -6.07 -5.20 12.54
C LEU A 133 -6.66 -6.61 12.38
N ALA A 134 -5.94 -7.65 12.81
CA ALA A 134 -6.39 -9.04 12.76
C ALA A 134 -7.60 -9.29 13.67
N THR A 135 -7.56 -8.71 14.88
CA THR A 135 -8.69 -8.71 15.83
C THR A 135 -9.83 -7.75 15.46
N GLY A 136 -9.75 -7.07 14.32
CA GLY A 136 -10.79 -6.16 13.82
C GLY A 136 -10.89 -4.83 14.57
N LYS A 137 -9.93 -4.50 15.44
CA LYS A 137 -9.89 -3.22 16.16
C LYS A 137 -9.56 -2.09 15.18
N ASN A 138 -10.12 -0.91 15.45
CA ASN A 138 -9.70 0.31 14.77
C ASN A 138 -8.25 0.65 15.17
N VAL A 139 -7.49 1.19 14.21
CA VAL A 139 -6.10 1.62 14.39
C VAL A 139 -5.88 2.99 13.76
N THR A 140 -4.90 3.71 14.27
CA THR A 140 -4.33 4.89 13.58
C THR A 140 -3.62 4.46 12.29
N CYS A 141 -3.22 5.43 11.48
CA CYS A 141 -2.35 5.20 10.32
C CYS A 141 -0.98 5.86 10.58
N PRO A 142 -0.02 5.18 11.24
CA PRO A 142 1.30 5.74 11.51
C PRO A 142 1.98 6.19 10.22
N ASP A 143 2.61 7.36 10.26
CA ASP A 143 3.17 8.01 9.09
C ASP A 143 4.50 8.65 9.46
N CYS A 144 5.60 8.04 9.02
CA CYS A 144 6.92 8.58 9.28
C CYS A 144 7.11 9.91 8.55
N PHE A 145 6.88 11.01 9.25
CA PHE A 145 7.49 12.31 8.94
C PHE A 145 8.90 12.31 9.53
N ARG A 146 9.84 12.97 8.83
CA ARG A 146 11.29 12.89 9.12
C ARG A 146 11.67 13.26 10.55
#